data_AF-A0A1X7SXT9-F1
#
_entry.id   AF-A0A1X7SXT9-F1
#
_cell.length_a   1.000
_cell.length_b   1.000
_cell.length_c   1.000
_cell.angle_alpha   90.00
_cell.angle_beta   90.00
_cell.angle_gamma   90.00
#
_symmetry.space_group_name_H-M   'P 1'
#
loop_
_entity.id
_entity.type
_entity.pdbx_description
1 polymer ?
#
loop_
_entity_poly.entity_id
_entity_poly.type
_entity_poly.pdbx_seq_one_letter_code
_entity_poly.pdbx_strand_id
1 'polypeptide(L)'
;MASNEEVVERNILRKMRRVLLEEMPEPRDLIEDERFGRCISGYEKVEVASLKNFTERVEKFINFLEWKGPDFFESFLKVLPDYRPSLEKKLREERDSIERKMRFKDIHNHHKGAANGKDE
;
A
#
# COMPACT_ATOMS: atom_id res chain seq x y z
N MET A 1 8.02 5.41 16.15
CA MET A 1 8.74 5.20 14.88
C MET A 1 7.85 4.33 14.01
N ALA A 2 7.71 4.66 12.72
CA ALA A 2 6.92 3.82 11.81
C ALA A 2 7.61 2.46 11.62
N SER A 3 6.84 1.38 11.50
CA SER A 3 7.38 0.05 11.21
C SER A 3 7.97 0.02 9.79
N ASN A 4 8.89 -0.90 9.51
CA ASN A 4 9.42 -1.05 8.15
C ASN A 4 8.30 -1.34 7.13
N GLU A 5 7.26 -2.07 7.54
CA GLU A 5 6.10 -2.39 6.70
C GLU A 5 5.28 -1.14 6.37
N GLU A 6 5.01 -0.26 7.35
CA GLU A 6 4.34 1.02 7.12
C GLU A 6 5.15 1.91 6.14
N VAL A 7 6.49 1.90 6.25
CA VAL A 7 7.34 2.66 5.34
C VAL A 7 7.29 2.06 3.93
N VAL A 8 7.29 0.74 3.79
CA VAL A 8 7.17 0.06 2.49
C VAL A 8 5.82 0.40 1.86
N GLU A 9 4.73 0.20 2.59
CA GLU A 9 3.37 0.46 2.15
C GLU A 9 3.19 1.91 1.66
N ARG A 10 3.56 2.90 2.47
CA ARG A 10 3.48 4.32 2.09
C ARG A 10 4.29 4.63 0.83
N ASN A 11 5.44 3.98 0.66
CA ASN A 11 6.22 4.14 -0.56
C ASN A 11 5.54 3.53 -1.79
N ILE A 12 4.89 2.39 -1.65
CA ILE A 12 4.09 1.78 -2.73
C ILE A 12 2.94 2.72 -3.10
N LEU A 13 2.11 3.10 -2.14
CA LEU A 13 0.94 3.97 -2.37
C LEU A 13 1.34 5.29 -3.03
N ARG A 14 2.46 5.89 -2.60
CA ARG A 14 2.98 7.12 -3.20
C ARG A 14 3.46 6.94 -4.64
N LYS A 15 4.28 5.92 -4.92
CA LYS A 15 4.85 5.71 -6.26
C LYS A 15 3.83 5.20 -7.26
N MET A 16 2.94 4.33 -6.79
CA MET A 16 1.92 3.68 -7.62
C MET A 16 0.64 4.51 -7.69
N ARG A 17 0.58 5.69 -7.05
CA ARG A 17 -0.61 6.55 -7.02
C ARG A 17 -1.24 6.76 -8.38
N ARG A 18 -0.43 7.08 -9.40
CA ARG A 18 -0.94 7.27 -10.77
C ARG A 18 -1.57 5.99 -11.34
N VAL A 19 -0.89 4.86 -11.18
CA VAL A 19 -1.39 3.55 -11.64
C VAL A 19 -2.69 3.19 -10.91
N LEU A 20 -2.76 3.45 -9.60
CA LEU A 20 -3.96 3.25 -8.80
C LEU A 20 -5.11 4.13 -9.33
N LEU A 21 -4.88 5.42 -9.60
CA LEU A 21 -5.92 6.29 -10.17
C LEU A 21 -6.40 5.87 -11.56
N GLU A 22 -5.57 5.18 -12.35
CA GLU A 22 -5.89 4.77 -13.72
C GLU A 22 -6.49 3.34 -13.80
N GLU A 23 -6.08 2.43 -12.91
CA GLU A 23 -6.38 1.00 -13.03
C GLU A 23 -7.18 0.40 -11.86
N MET A 24 -7.48 1.19 -10.81
CA MET A 24 -8.22 0.68 -9.66
C MET A 24 -9.61 0.16 -10.09
N PRO A 25 -10.06 -0.99 -9.56
CA PRO A 25 -11.47 -1.34 -9.57
C PRO A 25 -12.33 -0.25 -8.94
N GLU A 26 -13.64 -0.27 -9.19
CA GLU A 26 -14.56 0.64 -8.52
C GLU A 26 -14.47 0.45 -6.99
N PRO A 27 -14.04 1.47 -6.21
CA PRO A 27 -13.86 1.31 -4.77
C PRO A 27 -15.12 0.85 -4.04
N ARG A 28 -16.31 1.19 -4.55
CA ARG A 28 -17.59 0.71 -3.98
C ARG A 28 -17.73 -0.81 -4.05
N ASP A 29 -17.23 -1.45 -5.09
CA ASP A 29 -17.33 -2.91 -5.22
C ASP A 29 -16.33 -3.61 -4.27
N LEU A 30 -15.17 -3.00 -4.06
CA LEU A 30 -14.16 -3.50 -3.12
C LEU A 30 -14.62 -3.40 -1.66
N ILE A 31 -15.21 -2.27 -1.26
CA ILE A 31 -15.67 -2.08 0.13
C ILE A 31 -16.90 -2.93 0.49
N GLU A 32 -17.62 -3.44 -0.52
CA GLU A 32 -18.73 -4.38 -0.32
C GLU A 32 -18.30 -5.85 -0.36
N ASP A 33 -17.08 -6.17 -0.82
CA ASP A 33 -16.54 -7.54 -0.76
C ASP A 33 -16.49 -8.02 0.70
N GLU A 34 -17.17 -9.11 1.04
CA GLU A 34 -17.24 -9.58 2.41
C GLU A 34 -15.88 -9.95 3.03
N ARG A 35 -14.88 -10.31 2.22
CA ARG A 35 -13.54 -10.71 2.67
C ARG A 35 -12.69 -9.49 3.05
N PHE A 36 -13.03 -8.32 2.53
CA PHE A 36 -12.26 -7.08 2.73
C PHE A 36 -13.06 -5.98 3.42
N GLY A 37 -14.30 -5.76 2.98
CA GLY A 37 -15.23 -4.77 3.48
C GLY A 37 -15.61 -4.91 4.96
N ARG A 38 -15.37 -6.07 5.60
CA ARG A 38 -15.52 -6.24 7.06
C ARG A 38 -14.52 -5.39 7.86
N CYS A 39 -13.39 -5.02 7.26
CA CYS A 39 -12.38 -4.17 7.87
C CYS A 39 -12.68 -2.67 7.71
N ILE A 40 -13.80 -2.33 7.07
CA ILE A 40 -14.26 -0.97 6.79
C ILE A 40 -15.56 -0.73 7.57
N SER A 41 -15.57 0.33 8.37
CA SER A 41 -16.74 0.72 9.14
C SER A 41 -17.89 1.16 8.22
N GLY A 42 -19.13 1.03 8.69
CA GLY A 42 -20.30 1.49 7.93
C GLY A 42 -20.22 2.97 7.55
N TYR A 43 -19.63 3.81 8.41
CA TYR A 43 -19.40 5.23 8.10
C TYR A 43 -18.43 5.42 6.93
N GLU A 44 -17.27 4.75 6.95
CA GLU A 44 -16.27 4.81 5.86
C GLU A 44 -16.86 4.31 4.54
N LYS A 45 -17.73 3.29 4.59
CA LYS A 45 -18.46 2.81 3.40
C LYS A 45 -19.37 3.88 2.82
N VAL A 46 -20.17 4.53 3.68
CA VAL A 46 -21.05 5.63 3.27
C VAL A 46 -20.27 6.80 2.71
N GLU A 47 -19.13 7.16 3.32
CA GLU A 47 -18.26 8.21 2.79
C GLU A 47 -17.83 7.93 1.34
N VAL A 48 -17.28 6.74 1.06
CA VAL A 48 -16.87 6.36 -0.31
C VAL A 48 -18.07 6.28 -1.26
N ALA A 49 -19.21 5.75 -0.79
CA ALA A 49 -20.43 5.67 -1.59
C ALA A 49 -20.97 7.06 -1.97
N SER A 50 -20.85 8.04 -1.08
CA SER A 50 -21.36 9.41 -1.28
C SER A 50 -20.57 10.22 -2.31
N LEU A 51 -19.31 9.85 -2.58
CA LEU A 51 -18.46 10.55 -3.54
C LEU A 51 -18.91 10.27 -4.98
N LYS A 52 -19.08 11.33 -5.77
CA LYS A 52 -19.62 11.24 -7.14
C LYS A 52 -18.57 10.83 -8.17
N ASN A 53 -17.34 11.34 -8.04
CA ASN A 53 -16.27 11.08 -8.99
C ASN A 53 -15.51 9.79 -8.65
N PHE A 54 -15.18 9.00 -9.66
CA PHE A 54 -14.32 7.82 -9.53
C PHE A 54 -12.95 8.17 -8.94
N THR A 55 -12.29 9.20 -9.46
CA THR A 55 -10.98 9.66 -8.98
C THR A 55 -11.05 10.04 -7.50
N GLU A 56 -12.09 10.74 -7.06
CA GLU A 56 -12.28 11.09 -5.64
C GLU A 56 -12.47 9.85 -4.78
N ARG A 57 -13.22 8.86 -5.25
CA ARG A 57 -13.39 7.57 -4.55
C ARG A 57 -12.07 6.82 -4.42
N VAL A 58 -11.29 6.75 -5.49
CA VAL A 58 -9.98 6.09 -5.48
C VAL A 58 -9.02 6.83 -4.53
N GLU A 59 -9.00 8.17 -4.58
CA GLU A 59 -8.16 8.96 -3.68
C GLU A 59 -8.53 8.75 -2.20
N LYS A 60 -9.82 8.76 -1.89
CA LYS A 60 -10.30 8.47 -0.53
C LYS A 60 -9.93 7.05 -0.11
N PHE A 61 -10.04 6.09 -1.01
CA PHE A 61 -9.68 4.70 -0.76
C PHE A 61 -8.17 4.52 -0.52
N ILE A 62 -7.31 5.19 -1.31
CA ILE A 62 -5.86 5.21 -1.08
C ILE A 62 -5.54 5.75 0.31
N ASN A 63 -6.23 6.80 0.75
CA ASN A 63 -6.05 7.35 2.11
C ASN A 63 -6.47 6.33 3.19
N PHE A 64 -7.49 5.50 2.94
CA PHE A 64 -7.85 4.41 3.87
C PHE A 64 -6.77 3.34 3.94
N LEU A 65 -6.18 2.97 2.80
CA LEU A 65 -5.05 2.04 2.76
C LEU A 65 -3.92 2.58 3.66
N GLU A 66 -3.50 3.82 3.44
CA GLU A 66 -2.41 4.47 4.19
C GLU A 66 -2.71 4.63 5.69
N TRP A 67 -3.95 4.95 6.05
CA TRP A 67 -4.33 5.23 7.44
C TRP A 67 -4.53 3.96 8.27
N LYS A 68 -5.14 2.93 7.70
CA LYS A 68 -5.36 1.65 8.39
C LYS A 68 -4.11 0.77 8.41
N GLY A 69 -3.16 1.03 7.51
CA GLY A 69 -1.82 0.47 7.56
C GLY A 69 -1.67 -0.90 6.90
N PRO A 70 -0.54 -1.59 7.18
CA PRO A 70 -0.06 -2.68 6.34
C PRO A 70 -0.97 -3.90 6.28
N ASP A 71 -1.61 -4.26 7.40
CA ASP A 71 -2.53 -5.41 7.46
C ASP A 71 -3.77 -5.19 6.58
N PHE A 72 -4.27 -3.96 6.57
CA PHE A 72 -5.40 -3.58 5.72
C PHE A 72 -4.97 -3.55 4.25
N PHE A 73 -3.78 -3.02 3.96
CA PHE A 73 -3.21 -3.06 2.61
C PHE A 73 -3.00 -4.50 2.11
N GLU A 74 -2.50 -5.42 2.94
CA GLU A 74 -2.34 -6.82 2.55
C GLU A 74 -3.70 -7.51 2.32
N SER A 75 -4.72 -7.17 3.13
CA SER A 75 -6.08 -7.66 2.91
C SER A 75 -6.64 -7.18 1.57
N PHE A 76 -6.36 -5.94 1.18
CA PHE A 76 -6.69 -5.41 -0.15
C PHE A 76 -5.99 -6.20 -1.26
N LEU A 77 -4.68 -6.43 -1.14
CA LEU A 77 -3.92 -7.21 -2.13
C LEU A 77 -4.42 -8.66 -2.27
N LYS A 78 -5.05 -9.24 -1.25
CA LYS A 78 -5.62 -10.59 -1.33
C LYS A 78 -6.91 -10.67 -2.14
N VAL A 79 -7.73 -9.62 -2.12
CA VAL A 79 -9.00 -9.59 -2.88
C VAL A 79 -8.84 -8.99 -4.27
N LEU A 80 -7.85 -8.13 -4.47
CA LEU A 80 -7.59 -7.46 -5.73
C LEU A 80 -7.45 -8.38 -6.96
N PRO A 81 -6.92 -9.62 -6.89
CA PRO A 81 -6.83 -10.53 -8.04
C PRO A 81 -8.17 -10.83 -8.70
N ASP A 82 -9.26 -10.83 -7.93
CA ASP A 82 -10.61 -11.14 -8.45
C ASP A 82 -11.19 -9.98 -9.28
N TYR A 83 -10.70 -8.76 -9.05
CA TYR A 83 -11.16 -7.55 -9.73
C TYR A 83 -10.17 -7.09 -10.81
N ARG A 84 -8.87 -7.12 -10.50
CA ARG A 84 -7.80 -6.59 -11.34
C ARG A 84 -6.47 -7.30 -11.06
N PRO A 85 -6.27 -8.53 -11.59
CA PRO A 85 -5.06 -9.31 -11.31
C PRO A 85 -3.78 -8.64 -11.82
N SER A 86 -3.84 -7.86 -12.89
CA SER A 86 -2.69 -7.10 -13.39
C SER A 86 -2.23 -6.01 -12.42
N LEU A 87 -3.15 -5.40 -11.68
CA LEU A 87 -2.82 -4.34 -10.73
C LEU A 87 -2.20 -4.92 -9.47
N GLU A 88 -2.74 -6.03 -8.97
CA GLU A 88 -2.15 -6.76 -7.83
C GLU A 88 -0.69 -7.11 -8.10
N LYS A 89 -0.41 -7.68 -9.29
CA LYS A 89 0.95 -8.04 -9.68
C LYS A 89 1.90 -6.84 -9.65
N LYS A 90 1.48 -5.70 -10.22
CA LYS A 90 2.28 -4.45 -10.22
C LYS A 90 2.57 -3.96 -8.81
N LEU A 91 1.59 -4.04 -7.91
CA LEU A 91 1.76 -3.60 -6.52
C LEU A 91 2.73 -4.51 -5.75
N ARG A 92 2.65 -5.83 -5.95
CA ARG A 92 3.60 -6.79 -5.35
C ARG A 92 5.01 -6.64 -5.91
N GLU A 93 5.16 -6.44 -7.22
CA GLU A 93 6.47 -6.18 -7.83
C GLU A 93 7.14 -4.90 -7.28
N GLU A 94 6.36 -3.83 -7.08
CA GLU A 94 6.90 -2.60 -6.48
C GLU A 94 7.23 -2.78 -5.00
N ARG A 95 6.44 -3.56 -4.24
CA ARG A 95 6.77 -3.96 -2.86
C ARG A 95 8.14 -4.63 -2.80
N ASP A 96 8.33 -5.68 -3.60
CA ASP A 96 9.59 -6.45 -3.64
C ASP A 96 10.78 -5.57 -4.05
N SER A 97 10.55 -4.61 -4.95
CA SER A 97 11.54 -3.62 -5.38
C SER A 97 11.95 -2.69 -4.23
N ILE A 98 10.98 -2.21 -3.44
CA ILE A 98 11.24 -1.34 -2.29
C ILE A 98 11.94 -2.10 -1.16
N GLU A 99 11.45 -3.28 -0.81
CA GLU A 99 12.03 -4.12 0.25
C GLU A 99 13.48 -4.49 -0.07
N ARG A 100 13.79 -4.87 -1.32
CA ARG A 100 15.18 -5.10 -1.76
C ARG A 100 16.04 -3.86 -1.56
N LYS A 101 15.57 -2.68 -1.98
CA LYS A 101 16.31 -1.41 -1.82
C LYS A 101 16.57 -1.07 -0.35
N MET A 102 15.63 -1.37 0.55
CA MET A 102 15.83 -1.16 1.99
C MET A 102 16.90 -2.11 2.54
N ARG A 103 16.81 -3.41 2.23
CA ARG A 103 17.82 -4.40 2.66
C ARG A 103 19.24 -4.02 2.22
N PHE A 104 19.41 -3.55 0.98
CA PHE A 104 20.72 -3.10 0.50
C PHE A 104 21.25 -1.86 1.24
N LYS A 105 20.37 -0.92 1.64
CA LYS A 105 20.77 0.24 2.43
C LYS A 105 21.23 -0.14 3.84
N ASP A 106 20.55 -1.11 4.46
CA ASP A 106 20.93 -1.60 5.78
C ASP A 106 22.31 -2.27 5.76
N ILE A 107 22.58 -3.11 4.74
CA ILE A 107 23.88 -3.76 4.55
C ILE A 107 25.00 -2.74 4.30
N HIS A 108 24.73 -1.69 3.51
CA HIS A 108 25.72 -0.65 3.21
C HIS A 108 26.02 0.25 4.42
N ASN A 109 25.01 0.56 5.24
CA ASN A 109 25.20 1.30 6.49
C ASN A 109 26.00 0.48 7.51
N HIS A 110 25.79 -0.84 7.58
CA HIS A 110 26.55 -1.71 8.47
C HIS A 110 28.04 -1.81 8.08
N HIS A 111 28.36 -1.78 6.77
CA HIS A 111 29.74 -1.75 6.29
C HIS A 111 30.47 -0.42 6.57
N LYS A 112 29.76 0.71 6.60
CA LYS A 112 30.37 2.02 6.94
C LYS A 112 30.67 2.17 8.44
N GLY A 113 29.94 1.48 9.31
CA GLY A 113 30.22 1.46 10.76
C GLY A 113 31.44 0.63 11.14
N ALA A 114 31.78 -0.42 10.37
CA ALA A 114 32.91 -1.29 10.65
C ALA A 114 34.27 -0.73 10.22
N ALA A 115 34.30 0.29 9.36
CA ALA A 115 35.53 0.88 8.84
C ALA A 115 36.12 2.00 9.73
N ASN A 116 35.41 2.44 10.77
CA ASN A 116 35.82 3.57 11.63
C ASN A 116 36.33 3.16 13.03
N GLY A 117 36.66 1.88 13.22
CA GLY A 117 37.01 1.29 14.52
C GLY A 117 38.46 0.83 14.67
N LYS A 118 39.42 1.43 13.95
CA LYS A 118 40.85 1.22 14.18
C LYS A 118 41.61 2.52 13.95
N ASP A 119 41.72 3.31 14.99
CA ASP A 119 42.85 4.21 15.24
C ASP A 119 42.79 4.60 16.74
N GLU A 120 43.31 3.70 17.58
CA GLU A 120 43.94 4.00 18.87
C GLU A 120 45.21 3.15 19.00
#